data_AF-A0A381XFS0-F1
#
_entry.id   AF-A0A381XFS0-F1
#
_cell.length_a   1.000
_cell.length_b   1.000
_cell.length_c   1.000
_cell.angle_alpha   90.00
_cell.angle_beta   90.00
_cell.angle_gamma   90.00
#
_symmetry.space_group_name_H-M   'P 1'
#
loop_
_entity.id
_entity.type
_entity.pdbx_description
1 polymer ?
#
loop_
_entity_poly.entity_id
_entity_poly.type
_entity_poly.pdbx_seq_one_letter_code
_entity_poly.pdbx_strand_id
1 'polypeptide(L)'
;MSEAANLRGRLPHPVIDADGHWLETGPVVVEALGKIGGDAARRGIRLNGERVRRSLSMTPEERRHENVAQEAFWGAPTKNTRDRATAMLPALMYERLDEFGIDYAILFPTMGLGFPRIDDTEARRALCRAFNIYCAELFEPFSDRMSPVAVIPMHDPEEAVAELEHAVGELGLKAVTMNSLVERPVGRVADERPDASDLARWFDVIGLDSAHDYDPVWQKCRELGVSPT
;
A
#
# COMPACT_ATOMS: atom_id res chain seq x y z
N MET A 1 -7.68 11.10 -30.99
CA MET A 1 -6.46 10.65 -30.28
C MET A 1 -5.88 11.81 -29.50
N SER A 2 -5.44 11.59 -28.27
CA SER A 2 -4.79 12.61 -27.45
C SER A 2 -3.40 12.95 -28.00
N GLU A 3 -2.81 14.06 -27.53
CA GLU A 3 -1.41 14.38 -27.84
C GLU A 3 -0.45 13.29 -27.35
N ALA A 4 -0.69 12.75 -26.16
CA ALA A 4 0.10 11.65 -25.60
C ALA A 4 0.02 10.38 -26.46
N ALA A 5 -1.16 10.02 -26.98
CA ALA A 5 -1.31 8.89 -27.92
C ALA A 5 -0.49 9.10 -29.20
N ASN A 6 -0.50 10.32 -29.75
CA ASN A 6 0.29 10.66 -30.94
C ASN A 6 1.79 10.59 -30.68
N LEU A 7 2.25 11.02 -29.49
CA LEU A 7 3.65 10.91 -29.08
C LEU A 7 4.05 9.44 -28.91
N ARG A 8 3.20 8.65 -28.24
CA ARG A 8 3.42 7.22 -28.05
C ARG A 8 3.60 6.48 -29.38
N GLY A 9 2.78 6.78 -30.38
CA GLY A 9 2.89 6.17 -31.72
C GLY A 9 4.22 6.43 -32.46
N ARG A 10 5.04 7.39 -31.98
CA ARG A 10 6.38 7.68 -32.52
C ARG A 10 7.50 6.97 -31.77
N LEU A 11 7.22 6.35 -30.62
CA LEU A 11 8.22 5.67 -29.81
C LEU A 11 8.43 4.23 -30.29
N PRO A 12 9.69 3.77 -30.44
CA PRO A 12 9.99 2.42 -30.90
C PRO A 12 9.91 1.36 -29.78
N HIS A 13 9.56 1.78 -28.56
CA HIS A 13 9.51 0.95 -27.34
C HIS A 13 8.21 1.22 -26.57
N PRO A 14 7.78 0.30 -25.69
CA PRO A 14 6.66 0.56 -24.78
C PRO A 14 6.99 1.66 -23.76
N VAL A 15 5.94 2.27 -23.23
CA VAL A 15 5.92 3.21 -22.11
C VAL A 15 5.23 2.50 -20.95
N ILE A 16 5.97 2.35 -19.86
CA ILE A 16 5.49 1.73 -18.62
C ILE A 16 5.32 2.84 -17.60
N ASP A 17 4.11 2.96 -17.05
CA ASP A 17 3.89 3.73 -15.83
C ASP A 17 4.28 2.86 -14.64
N ALA A 18 5.37 3.22 -13.98
CA ALA A 18 5.94 2.47 -12.87
C ALA A 18 5.38 2.91 -11.51
N ASP A 19 4.58 3.98 -11.44
CA ASP A 19 4.06 4.57 -10.20
C ASP A 19 2.66 5.17 -10.41
N GLY A 20 1.78 4.37 -11.02
CA GLY A 20 0.37 4.72 -11.11
C GLY A 20 -0.33 4.45 -9.78
N HIS A 21 -1.40 5.18 -9.48
CA HIS A 21 -2.20 4.94 -8.28
C HIS A 21 -3.64 4.60 -8.61
N TRP A 22 -4.17 3.66 -7.83
CA TRP A 22 -5.58 3.34 -7.78
C TRP A 22 -6.20 3.89 -6.49
N LEU A 23 -7.31 4.62 -6.65
CA LEU A 23 -8.12 5.18 -5.58
C LEU A 23 -9.26 4.21 -5.25
N GLU A 24 -9.08 3.43 -4.20
CA GLU A 24 -10.04 2.42 -3.78
C GLU A 24 -11.42 3.01 -3.49
N THR A 25 -12.47 2.39 -4.03
CA THR A 25 -13.85 2.78 -3.71
C THR A 25 -14.20 2.26 -2.31
N GLY A 26 -14.02 3.12 -1.30
CA GLY A 26 -14.11 2.79 0.12
C GLY A 26 -15.21 1.78 0.51
N PRO A 27 -16.51 2.05 0.26
CA PRO A 27 -17.57 1.12 0.64
C PRO A 27 -17.44 -0.29 0.03
N VAL A 28 -17.02 -0.38 -1.23
CA VAL A 28 -16.85 -1.66 -1.95
C VAL A 28 -15.69 -2.44 -1.38
N VAL A 29 -14.54 -1.77 -1.20
CA VAL A 29 -13.34 -2.41 -0.69
C VAL A 29 -13.55 -2.85 0.75
N VAL A 30 -14.13 -2.00 1.61
CA VAL A 30 -14.40 -2.35 3.02
C VAL A 30 -15.29 -3.58 3.14
N GLU A 31 -16.32 -3.70 2.30
CA GLU A 31 -17.18 -4.88 2.28
C GLU A 31 -16.43 -6.14 1.83
N ALA A 32 -15.65 -6.05 0.74
CA ALA A 32 -14.88 -7.17 0.20
C ALA A 32 -13.83 -7.69 1.20
N LEU A 33 -13.03 -6.78 1.77
CA LEU A 33 -12.00 -7.14 2.74
C LEU A 33 -12.59 -7.75 4.01
N GLY A 34 -13.74 -7.25 4.46
CA GLY A 34 -14.46 -7.83 5.60
C GLY A 34 -15.11 -9.20 5.31
N LYS A 35 -15.33 -9.56 4.05
CA LYS A 35 -15.76 -10.90 3.63
C LYS A 35 -14.58 -11.87 3.56
N ILE A 36 -13.45 -11.42 3.04
CA ILE A 36 -12.25 -12.24 2.84
C ILE A 36 -11.51 -12.47 4.18
N GLY A 37 -11.22 -11.40 4.92
CA GLY A 37 -10.38 -11.45 6.13
C GLY A 37 -11.15 -11.41 7.46
N GLY A 38 -12.48 -11.51 7.43
CA GLY A 38 -13.34 -11.60 8.62
C GLY A 38 -13.18 -10.44 9.60
N ASP A 39 -13.33 -10.74 10.90
CA ASP A 39 -13.32 -9.74 11.97
C ASP A 39 -11.97 -9.05 12.15
N ALA A 40 -10.86 -9.76 11.91
CA ALA A 40 -9.52 -9.20 11.98
C ALA A 40 -9.29 -8.13 10.90
N ALA A 41 -9.68 -8.39 9.64
CA ALA A 41 -9.60 -7.38 8.59
C ALA A 41 -10.53 -6.19 8.86
N ARG A 42 -11.76 -6.42 9.35
CA ARG A 42 -12.69 -5.34 9.76
C ARG A 42 -12.10 -4.46 10.85
N ARG A 43 -11.42 -5.07 11.83
CA ARG A 43 -10.70 -4.35 12.89
C ARG A 43 -9.57 -3.50 12.30
N GLY A 44 -8.77 -4.04 11.39
CA GLY A 44 -7.70 -3.30 10.71
C GLY A 44 -8.21 -2.09 9.93
N ILE A 45 -9.30 -2.25 9.17
CA ILE A 45 -9.95 -1.15 8.43
C ILE A 45 -10.37 -0.03 9.39
N ARG A 46 -10.97 -0.39 10.52
CA ARG A 46 -11.40 0.58 11.53
C ARG A 46 -10.20 1.34 12.10
N LEU A 47 -9.12 0.64 12.50
CA LEU A 47 -7.91 1.25 13.04
C LEU A 47 -7.28 2.24 12.05
N ASN A 48 -7.12 1.83 10.78
CA ASN A 48 -6.58 2.72 9.75
C ASN A 48 -7.50 3.93 9.49
N GLY A 49 -8.82 3.73 9.45
CA GLY A 49 -9.79 4.81 9.27
C GLY A 49 -9.84 5.80 10.42
N GLU A 50 -9.73 5.33 11.67
CA GLU A 50 -9.67 6.17 12.86
C GLU A 50 -8.42 7.05 12.87
N ARG A 51 -7.25 6.50 12.48
CA ARG A 51 -5.99 7.25 12.32
C ARG A 51 -6.17 8.45 11.38
N VAL A 52 -6.69 8.19 10.18
CA VAL A 52 -6.89 9.23 9.14
C VAL A 52 -7.89 10.29 9.62
N ARG A 53 -9.03 9.87 10.18
CA ARG A 53 -10.05 10.80 10.70
C ARG A 53 -9.51 11.67 11.81
N ARG A 54 -8.73 11.10 12.74
CA ARG A 54 -8.08 11.85 13.83
C ARG A 54 -7.21 12.95 13.24
N SER A 55 -6.28 12.63 12.34
CA SER A 55 -5.37 13.62 11.75
C SER A 55 -6.11 14.77 11.05
N LEU A 56 -7.15 14.45 10.27
CA LEU A 56 -7.95 15.43 9.55
C LEU A 56 -8.82 16.32 10.46
N SER A 57 -9.18 15.83 11.64
CA SER A 57 -9.97 16.60 12.62
C SER A 57 -9.16 17.58 13.48
N MET A 58 -7.83 17.48 13.46
CA MET A 58 -6.95 18.31 14.28
C MET A 58 -6.71 19.69 13.67
N THR A 59 -6.63 20.70 14.54
CA THR A 59 -6.12 22.03 14.20
C THR A 59 -4.61 21.99 13.90
N PRO A 60 -4.07 23.00 13.21
CA PRO A 60 -2.62 23.11 13.03
C PRO A 60 -1.83 23.18 14.35
N GLU A 61 -2.41 23.70 15.43
CA GLU A 61 -1.78 23.76 16.75
C GLU A 61 -1.72 22.38 17.40
N GLU A 62 -2.84 21.64 17.42
CA GLU A 62 -2.88 20.27 17.94
C GLU A 62 -1.94 19.35 17.16
N ARG A 63 -1.89 19.46 15.82
CA ARG A 63 -0.95 18.66 15.01
C ARG A 63 0.51 18.95 15.35
N ARG A 64 0.87 20.23 15.58
CA ARG A 64 2.22 20.58 16.03
C ARG A 64 2.51 20.05 17.43
N HIS A 65 1.53 20.08 18.33
CA HIS A 65 1.68 19.61 19.70
C HIS A 65 1.91 18.10 19.76
N GLU A 66 1.14 17.34 18.99
CA GLU A 66 1.17 15.87 18.96
C GLU A 66 2.15 15.31 17.90
N ASN A 67 2.84 16.18 17.16
CA ASN A 67 3.71 15.83 16.03
C ASN A 67 3.02 14.97 14.95
N VAL A 68 1.75 15.26 14.66
CA VAL A 68 0.95 14.56 13.63
C VAL A 68 1.04 15.32 12.32
N ALA A 69 1.43 14.64 11.24
CA ALA A 69 1.47 15.23 9.90
C ALA A 69 0.06 15.43 9.32
N GLN A 70 -0.09 16.45 8.45
CA GLN A 70 -1.33 16.66 7.71
C GLN A 70 -1.50 15.59 6.62
N GLU A 71 -2.69 15.00 6.55
CA GLU A 71 -3.05 14.06 5.48
C GLU A 71 -3.17 14.76 4.12
N ALA A 72 -2.99 14.00 3.03
CA ALA A 72 -3.07 14.53 1.67
C ALA A 72 -4.50 15.02 1.36
N PHE A 73 -4.72 16.34 1.45
CA PHE A 73 -6.04 16.94 1.20
C PHE A 73 -6.26 17.37 -0.26
N TRP A 74 -5.18 17.45 -1.06
CA TRP A 74 -5.22 17.86 -2.47
C TRP A 74 -5.26 16.69 -3.46
N GLY A 75 -5.14 15.44 -2.98
CA GLY A 75 -4.95 14.24 -3.82
C GLY A 75 -6.16 13.80 -4.65
N ALA A 76 -7.32 14.46 -4.52
CA ALA A 76 -8.53 14.11 -5.26
C ALA A 76 -8.93 15.24 -6.23
N PRO A 77 -8.66 15.13 -7.54
CA PRO A 77 -9.11 16.11 -8.52
C PRO A 77 -10.64 16.11 -8.58
N THR A 78 -11.27 17.10 -7.96
CA THR A 78 -12.75 17.20 -7.88
C THR A 78 -13.37 17.96 -9.03
N LYS A 79 -12.58 18.72 -9.80
CA LYS A 79 -13.07 19.49 -10.96
C LYS A 79 -13.26 18.62 -12.20
N ASN A 80 -12.40 17.63 -12.43
CA ASN A 80 -12.52 16.69 -13.55
C ASN A 80 -12.97 15.31 -13.03
N THR A 81 -14.28 15.12 -12.98
CA THR A 81 -14.89 13.87 -12.50
C THR A 81 -14.45 12.65 -13.30
N ARG A 82 -14.16 12.81 -14.61
CA ARG A 82 -13.71 11.69 -15.46
C ARG A 82 -12.34 11.19 -15.03
N ASP A 83 -11.41 12.09 -14.73
CA ASP A 83 -10.06 11.71 -14.28
C ASP A 83 -10.11 11.05 -12.91
N ARG A 84 -10.92 11.57 -12.00
CA ARG A 84 -11.15 10.92 -10.70
C ARG A 84 -11.75 9.52 -10.87
N ALA A 85 -12.77 9.37 -11.70
CA ALA A 85 -13.37 8.06 -11.98
C ALA A 85 -12.35 7.08 -12.59
N THR A 86 -11.42 7.59 -13.41
CA THR A 86 -10.38 6.77 -14.04
C THR A 86 -9.41 6.20 -13.02
N ALA A 87 -8.98 7.01 -12.05
CA ALA A 87 -8.16 6.53 -10.95
C ALA A 87 -8.91 5.58 -10.01
N MET A 88 -10.25 5.58 -9.99
CA MET A 88 -11.05 4.74 -9.09
C MET A 88 -11.51 3.42 -9.69
N LEU A 89 -11.76 3.38 -11.00
CA LEU A 89 -12.39 2.26 -11.70
C LEU A 89 -11.36 1.58 -12.62
N PRO A 90 -10.87 0.37 -12.28
CA PRO A 90 -9.85 -0.32 -13.08
C PRO A 90 -10.22 -0.48 -14.56
N ALA A 91 -11.49 -0.81 -14.85
CA ALA A 91 -11.97 -0.90 -16.23
C ALA A 91 -11.82 0.43 -17.01
N LEU A 92 -12.12 1.57 -16.37
CA LEU A 92 -11.97 2.87 -17.01
C LEU A 92 -10.50 3.29 -17.14
N MET A 93 -9.65 2.95 -16.17
CA MET A 93 -8.20 3.11 -16.31
C MET A 93 -7.70 2.34 -17.53
N TYR A 94 -8.04 1.06 -17.63
CA TYR A 94 -7.67 0.18 -18.74
C TYR A 94 -8.05 0.77 -20.11
N GLU A 95 -9.31 1.19 -20.27
CA GLU A 95 -9.80 1.81 -21.50
C GLU A 95 -9.06 3.12 -21.86
N ARG A 96 -8.56 3.84 -20.85
CA ARG A 96 -7.95 5.16 -21.02
C ARG A 96 -6.42 5.15 -21.07
N LEU A 97 -5.75 4.01 -20.87
CA LEU A 97 -4.28 3.93 -20.97
C LEU A 97 -3.75 4.51 -22.29
N ASP A 98 -4.47 4.28 -23.40
CA ASP A 98 -4.13 4.83 -24.71
C ASP A 98 -4.22 6.36 -24.75
N GLU A 99 -5.16 6.97 -24.02
CA GLU A 99 -5.25 8.43 -23.90
C GLU A 99 -4.02 9.03 -23.21
N PHE A 100 -3.36 8.25 -22.36
CA PHE A 100 -2.15 8.64 -21.65
C PHE A 100 -0.86 8.23 -22.39
N GLY A 101 -0.97 7.48 -23.48
CA GLY A 101 0.18 6.94 -24.20
C GLY A 101 0.96 5.89 -23.39
N ILE A 102 0.28 5.19 -22.47
CA ILE A 102 0.85 4.17 -21.59
C ILE A 102 0.50 2.78 -22.14
N ASP A 103 1.49 1.91 -22.31
CA ASP A 103 1.26 0.53 -22.74
C ASP A 103 0.95 -0.38 -21.54
N TYR A 104 1.64 -0.17 -20.42
CA TYR A 104 1.51 -0.97 -19.20
C TYR A 104 1.56 -0.08 -17.95
N ALA A 105 0.72 -0.35 -16.95
CA ALA A 105 0.70 0.40 -15.69
C ALA A 105 0.87 -0.51 -14.47
N ILE A 106 1.79 -0.13 -13.59
CA ILE A 106 1.93 -0.67 -12.24
C ILE A 106 1.13 0.24 -11.31
N LEU A 107 0.14 -0.33 -10.61
CA LEU A 107 -0.85 0.43 -9.85
C LEU A 107 -0.70 0.19 -8.36
N PHE A 108 -0.13 1.17 -7.67
CA PHE A 108 -0.08 1.22 -6.22
C PHE A 108 -1.47 1.49 -5.65
N PRO A 109 -1.80 0.84 -4.52
CA PRO A 109 -2.98 1.20 -3.76
C PRO A 109 -2.82 2.61 -3.16
N THR A 110 -3.92 3.19 -2.66
CA THR A 110 -3.87 4.46 -1.93
C THR A 110 -4.28 4.24 -0.48
N MET A 111 -5.45 3.65 -0.26
CA MET A 111 -5.91 3.21 1.04
C MET A 111 -5.05 2.05 1.58
N GLY A 112 -4.66 1.12 0.69
CA GLY A 112 -3.85 -0.04 1.05
C GLY A 112 -2.47 0.28 1.62
N LEU A 113 -1.89 1.44 1.28
CA LEU A 113 -0.58 1.87 1.79
C LEU A 113 -0.55 2.05 3.32
N GLY A 114 -1.71 2.28 3.94
CA GLY A 114 -1.82 2.38 5.39
C GLY A 114 -1.88 1.04 6.10
N PHE A 115 -2.23 -0.05 5.42
CA PHE A 115 -2.53 -1.33 6.08
C PHE A 115 -1.29 -1.98 6.72
N PRO A 116 -0.12 -2.01 6.06
CA PRO A 116 1.11 -2.52 6.66
C PRO A 116 1.58 -1.76 7.91
N ARG A 117 1.08 -0.54 8.16
CA ARG A 117 1.47 0.32 9.29
C ARG A 117 0.61 0.13 10.54
N ILE A 118 -0.35 -0.80 10.51
CA ILE A 118 -1.23 -1.07 11.66
C ILE A 118 -0.43 -1.86 12.70
N ASP A 119 -0.38 -1.38 13.95
CA ASP A 119 0.39 -2.03 15.02
C ASP A 119 -0.17 -3.40 15.43
N ASP A 120 -1.50 -3.56 15.43
CA ASP A 120 -2.19 -4.82 15.74
C ASP A 120 -1.82 -5.90 14.71
N THR A 121 -0.96 -6.84 15.12
CA THR A 121 -0.39 -7.87 14.24
C THR A 121 -1.44 -8.75 13.56
N GLU A 122 -2.45 -9.21 14.29
CA GLU A 122 -3.49 -10.06 13.70
C GLU A 122 -4.32 -9.26 12.69
N ALA A 123 -4.69 -8.02 13.02
CA ALA A 123 -5.46 -7.16 12.13
C ALA A 123 -4.68 -6.77 10.87
N ARG A 124 -3.40 -6.39 11.03
CA ARG A 124 -2.49 -6.05 9.93
C ARG A 124 -2.36 -7.20 8.96
N ARG A 125 -1.98 -8.39 9.43
CA ARG A 125 -1.76 -9.57 8.59
C ARG A 125 -3.03 -9.99 7.87
N ALA A 126 -4.16 -10.06 8.58
CA ALA A 126 -5.44 -10.41 7.97
C ALA A 126 -5.88 -9.39 6.92
N LEU A 127 -5.66 -8.09 7.17
CA LEU A 127 -6.04 -7.03 6.26
C LEU A 127 -5.16 -7.00 5.00
N CYS A 128 -3.83 -7.10 5.14
CA CYS A 128 -2.90 -7.18 4.00
C CYS A 128 -3.22 -8.40 3.11
N ARG A 129 -3.40 -9.58 3.73
CA ARG A 129 -3.79 -10.82 3.04
C ARG A 129 -5.10 -10.64 2.26
N ALA A 130 -6.14 -10.15 2.93
CA ALA A 130 -7.43 -9.91 2.29
C ALA A 130 -7.34 -8.91 1.15
N PHE A 131 -6.50 -7.88 1.30
CA PHE A 131 -6.31 -6.86 0.28
C PHE A 131 -5.60 -7.40 -0.95
N ASN A 132 -4.56 -8.21 -0.77
CA ASN A 132 -3.84 -8.82 -1.88
C ASN A 132 -4.72 -9.80 -2.67
N ILE A 133 -5.54 -10.61 -1.99
CA ILE A 133 -6.55 -11.48 -2.64
C ILE A 133 -7.52 -10.63 -3.46
N TYR A 134 -8.09 -9.58 -2.84
CA TYR A 134 -9.04 -8.69 -3.52
C TYR A 134 -8.42 -8.01 -4.74
N CYS A 135 -7.16 -7.57 -4.66
CA CYS A 135 -6.45 -6.96 -5.79
C CYS A 135 -6.23 -7.96 -6.92
N ALA A 136 -5.80 -9.18 -6.60
CA ALA A 136 -5.60 -10.22 -7.60
C ALA A 136 -6.90 -10.53 -8.37
N GLU A 137 -8.02 -10.66 -7.67
CA GLU A 137 -9.33 -10.90 -8.29
C GLU A 137 -9.83 -9.71 -9.11
N LEU A 138 -9.72 -8.48 -8.58
CA LEU A 138 -10.24 -7.28 -9.22
C LEU A 138 -9.51 -6.95 -10.53
N PHE A 139 -8.21 -7.21 -10.59
CA PHE A 139 -7.36 -6.83 -11.72
C PHE A 139 -7.09 -7.96 -12.72
N GLU A 140 -7.52 -9.20 -12.44
CA GLU A 140 -7.36 -10.35 -13.35
C GLU A 140 -7.79 -10.03 -14.81
N PRO A 141 -8.94 -9.38 -15.05
CA PRO A 141 -9.41 -9.11 -16.41
C PRO A 141 -8.57 -8.10 -17.19
N PHE A 142 -7.62 -7.43 -16.53
CA PHE A 142 -6.80 -6.34 -17.09
C PHE A 142 -5.30 -6.64 -17.05
N SER A 143 -4.93 -7.88 -16.73
CA SER A 143 -3.56 -8.31 -16.42
C SER A 143 -2.56 -8.19 -17.58
N ASP A 144 -3.06 -8.04 -18.80
CA ASP A 144 -2.27 -7.82 -20.02
C ASP A 144 -1.68 -6.41 -20.10
N ARG A 145 -2.29 -5.42 -19.43
CA ARG A 145 -1.80 -4.02 -19.41
C ARG A 145 -1.67 -3.41 -18.02
N MET A 146 -2.16 -4.06 -16.97
CA MET A 146 -2.09 -3.53 -15.61
C MET A 146 -1.64 -4.59 -14.61
N SER A 147 -0.84 -4.18 -13.63
CA SER A 147 -0.51 -4.99 -12.45
C SER A 147 -0.80 -4.20 -11.19
N PRO A 148 -1.68 -4.68 -10.29
CA PRO A 148 -1.77 -4.08 -8.96
C PRO A 148 -0.54 -4.45 -8.13
N VAL A 149 -0.17 -3.56 -7.22
CA VAL A 149 0.94 -3.75 -6.28
C VAL A 149 0.41 -4.39 -4.99
N ALA A 150 0.99 -5.53 -4.61
CA ALA A 150 0.66 -6.19 -3.36
C ALA A 150 1.24 -5.43 -2.15
N VAL A 151 0.52 -5.38 -1.04
CA VAL A 151 1.01 -4.77 0.21
C VAL A 151 1.66 -5.84 1.09
N ILE A 152 2.91 -5.62 1.49
CA ILE A 152 3.70 -6.57 2.30
C ILE A 152 3.97 -5.93 3.68
N PRO A 153 3.47 -6.52 4.77
CA PRO A 153 3.77 -6.06 6.12
C PRO A 153 5.19 -6.45 6.53
N MET A 154 5.94 -5.48 7.05
CA MET A 154 7.35 -5.61 7.40
C MET A 154 7.62 -5.45 8.90
N HIS A 155 6.65 -5.69 9.80
CA HIS A 155 6.95 -5.61 11.24
C HIS A 155 7.81 -6.79 11.71
N ASP A 156 7.79 -7.90 10.98
CA ASP A 156 8.53 -9.12 11.28
C ASP A 156 9.00 -9.79 9.97
N PRO A 157 10.24 -10.32 9.88
CA PRO A 157 10.72 -10.93 8.65
C PRO A 157 9.94 -12.20 8.27
N GLU A 158 9.44 -12.99 9.24
CA GLU A 158 8.63 -14.18 8.95
C GLU A 158 7.27 -13.79 8.39
N GLU A 159 6.65 -12.73 8.92
CA GLU A 159 5.36 -12.23 8.39
C GLU A 159 5.51 -11.70 6.96
N ALA A 160 6.61 -11.01 6.65
CA ALA A 160 6.91 -10.50 5.32
C ALA A 160 7.14 -11.64 4.32
N VAL A 161 7.94 -12.65 4.67
CA VAL A 161 8.16 -13.84 3.82
C VAL A 161 6.86 -14.57 3.55
N ALA A 162 6.04 -14.81 4.58
CA ALA A 162 4.77 -15.52 4.42
C ALA A 162 3.76 -14.76 3.53
N GLU A 163 3.82 -13.42 3.53
CA GLU A 163 2.99 -12.61 2.63
C GLU A 163 3.56 -12.56 1.21
N LEU A 164 4.89 -12.51 1.04
CA LEU A 164 5.52 -12.60 -0.28
C LEU A 164 5.20 -13.92 -0.99
N GLU A 165 5.32 -15.04 -0.27
CA GLU A 165 5.03 -16.37 -0.79
C GLU A 165 3.58 -16.47 -1.27
N HIS A 166 2.64 -15.88 -0.53
CA HIS A 166 1.25 -15.87 -0.93
C HIS A 166 0.97 -14.89 -2.08
N ALA A 167 1.32 -13.62 -1.92
CA ALA A 167 0.98 -12.57 -2.87
C ALA A 167 1.63 -12.79 -4.23
N VAL A 168 2.91 -13.16 -4.26
CA VAL A 168 3.66 -13.36 -5.51
C VAL A 168 3.62 -14.82 -5.94
N GLY A 169 3.86 -15.76 -5.01
CA GLY A 169 3.94 -17.19 -5.33
C GLY A 169 2.58 -17.83 -5.63
N GLU A 170 1.55 -17.57 -4.82
CA GLU A 170 0.22 -18.17 -4.99
C GLU A 170 -0.72 -17.33 -5.86
N LEU A 171 -0.79 -16.01 -5.63
CA LEU A 171 -1.70 -15.12 -6.37
C LEU A 171 -1.10 -14.61 -7.70
N GLY A 172 0.21 -14.73 -7.90
CA GLY A 172 0.88 -14.30 -9.13
C GLY A 172 1.01 -12.78 -9.29
N LEU A 173 0.90 -12.00 -8.22
CA LEU A 173 1.11 -10.55 -8.25
C LEU A 173 2.59 -10.25 -8.59
N LYS A 174 2.82 -9.29 -9.49
CA LYS A 174 4.14 -9.04 -10.09
C LYS A 174 4.95 -7.93 -9.42
N ALA A 175 4.30 -7.15 -8.55
CA ALA A 175 4.88 -6.01 -7.88
C ALA A 175 4.42 -5.97 -6.42
N VAL A 176 5.29 -5.45 -5.54
CA VAL A 176 5.04 -5.39 -4.10
C VAL A 176 5.40 -4.00 -3.57
N THR A 177 4.75 -3.58 -2.50
CA THR A 177 5.14 -2.42 -1.72
C THR A 177 5.35 -2.84 -0.27
N MET A 178 6.48 -2.45 0.29
CA MET A 178 6.95 -2.84 1.61
C MET A 178 7.01 -1.59 2.49
N ASN A 179 6.40 -1.64 3.68
CA ASN A 179 6.55 -0.51 4.59
C ASN A 179 7.95 -0.47 5.21
N SER A 180 8.59 0.68 5.16
CA SER A 180 9.78 1.01 5.94
C SER A 180 9.42 1.93 7.11
N LEU A 181 10.42 2.24 7.95
CA LEU A 181 10.26 3.09 9.12
C LEU A 181 9.25 2.48 10.09
N VAL A 182 9.44 1.20 10.42
CA VAL A 182 8.60 0.50 11.39
C VAL A 182 8.88 1.07 12.77
N GLU A 183 7.85 1.51 13.48
CA GLU A 183 8.01 2.07 14.82
C GLU A 183 8.37 0.96 15.81
N ARG A 184 9.48 1.17 16.54
CA ARG A 184 9.99 0.24 17.55
C ARG A 184 10.22 1.00 18.86
N PRO A 185 9.99 0.38 20.03
CA PRO A 185 10.35 1.00 21.30
C PRO A 185 11.87 1.20 21.39
N VAL A 186 12.30 2.32 21.97
CA VAL A 186 13.70 2.50 22.35
C VAL A 186 13.98 1.67 23.59
N GLY A 187 14.77 0.59 23.45
CA GLY A 187 14.99 -0.40 24.52
C GLY A 187 15.40 0.21 25.87
N ARG A 188 16.35 1.15 25.86
CA ARG A 188 16.77 1.85 27.08
C ARG A 188 15.62 2.58 27.80
N VAL A 189 14.69 3.18 27.06
CA VAL A 189 13.53 3.88 27.65
C VAL A 189 12.52 2.87 28.17
N ALA A 190 12.30 1.76 27.45
CA ALA A 190 11.45 0.68 27.93
C ALA A 190 11.94 0.11 29.27
N ASP A 191 13.27 -0.03 29.44
CA ASP A 191 13.89 -0.53 30.66
C ASP A 191 13.88 0.49 31.82
N GLU A 192 14.30 1.73 31.54
CA GLU A 192 14.50 2.75 32.58
C GLU A 192 13.21 3.52 32.93
N ARG A 193 12.29 3.66 31.98
CA ARG A 193 11.11 4.54 32.03
C ARG A 193 9.90 3.90 31.32
N PRO A 194 9.40 2.75 31.82
CA PRO A 194 8.31 2.01 31.18
C PRO A 194 7.03 2.84 31.03
N ASP A 195 6.80 3.80 31.94
CA ASP A 195 5.69 4.77 31.92
C ASP A 195 5.71 5.71 30.71
N ALA A 196 6.86 5.92 30.10
CA ALA A 196 7.07 6.80 28.95
C ALA A 196 7.49 6.05 27.68
N SER A 197 7.53 4.71 27.71
CA SER A 197 8.06 3.87 26.63
C SER A 197 7.30 4.04 25.31
N ASP A 198 6.00 4.31 25.35
CA ASP A 198 5.18 4.57 24.16
C ASP A 198 5.50 5.91 23.48
N LEU A 199 6.13 6.85 24.19
CA LEU A 199 6.52 8.17 23.67
C LEU A 199 7.92 8.17 23.04
N ALA A 200 8.70 7.11 23.27
CA ALA A 200 10.06 6.98 22.76
C ALA A 200 10.14 5.82 21.76
N ARG A 201 9.82 6.14 20.52
CA ARG A 201 9.96 5.23 19.37
C ARG A 201 11.18 5.61 18.54
N TRP A 202 11.80 4.62 17.93
CA TRP A 202 12.72 4.80 16.81
C TRP A 202 12.11 4.14 15.57
N PHE A 203 12.55 4.61 14.40
CA PHE A 203 12.03 4.13 13.11
C PHE A 203 13.04 3.18 12.49
N ASP A 204 12.67 1.90 12.47
CA ASP A 204 13.46 0.82 11.91
C ASP A 204 13.43 0.88 10.39
N VAL A 205 14.61 1.07 9.80
CA VAL A 205 14.81 1.15 8.35
C VAL A 205 14.90 -0.23 7.69
N ILE A 206 14.59 -1.30 8.44
CA ILE A 206 14.46 -2.68 7.94
C ILE A 206 15.70 -3.14 7.16
N GLY A 207 16.88 -2.90 7.73
CA GLY A 207 18.15 -3.23 7.10
C GLY A 207 19.28 -3.13 8.10
N LEU A 208 20.26 -2.26 7.81
CA LEU A 208 21.36 -1.99 8.73
C LEU A 208 20.82 -1.54 10.10
N ASP A 209 21.38 -2.10 11.17
CA ASP A 209 21.04 -1.83 12.57
C ASP A 209 19.61 -2.23 13.00
N SER A 210 18.86 -2.95 12.14
CA SER A 210 17.59 -3.53 12.57
C SER A 210 17.81 -4.57 13.67
N ALA A 211 16.85 -4.66 14.61
CA ALA A 211 16.84 -5.71 15.62
C ALA A 211 16.48 -7.08 15.03
N HIS A 212 15.95 -7.11 13.82
CA HIS A 212 15.55 -8.31 13.09
C HIS A 212 16.48 -8.57 11.91
N ASP A 213 16.64 -9.84 11.55
CA ASP A 213 17.34 -10.24 10.33
C ASP A 213 16.36 -10.27 9.15
N TYR A 214 16.51 -9.30 8.23
CA TYR A 214 15.69 -9.22 7.01
C TYR A 214 16.33 -9.91 5.79
N ASP A 215 17.52 -10.51 5.91
CA ASP A 215 18.15 -11.24 4.81
C ASP A 215 17.20 -12.31 4.20
N PRO A 216 16.43 -13.08 4.99
CA PRO A 216 15.44 -14.01 4.43
C PRO A 216 14.40 -13.34 3.53
N VAL A 217 13.95 -12.11 3.83
CA VAL A 217 13.00 -11.37 3.00
C VAL A 217 13.63 -11.00 1.66
N TRP A 218 14.88 -10.55 1.67
CA TRP A 218 15.60 -10.19 0.45
C TRP A 218 15.93 -11.40 -0.41
N GLN A 219 16.30 -12.53 0.20
CA GLN A 219 16.44 -13.79 -0.52
C GLN A 219 15.10 -14.22 -1.12
N LYS A 220 14.00 -14.10 -0.39
CA LYS A 220 12.67 -14.44 -0.90
C LYS A 220 12.28 -13.57 -2.11
N CYS A 221 12.58 -12.27 -2.09
CA CYS A 221 12.37 -11.39 -3.23
C CYS A 221 13.13 -11.87 -4.48
N ARG A 222 14.39 -12.29 -4.29
CA ARG A 222 15.22 -12.85 -5.38
C ARG A 222 14.67 -14.18 -5.90
N GLU A 223 14.23 -15.09 -5.02
CA GLU A 223 13.64 -16.37 -5.38
C GLU A 223 12.35 -16.19 -6.21
N LEU A 224 11.50 -15.24 -5.80
CA LEU A 224 10.23 -14.95 -6.46
C LEU A 224 10.37 -14.02 -7.68
N GLY A 225 11.57 -13.45 -7.91
CA GLY A 225 11.83 -12.56 -9.03
C GLY A 225 11.10 -11.21 -8.92
N VAL A 226 10.87 -10.71 -7.70
CA VAL A 226 10.15 -9.45 -7.45
C VAL A 226 11.09 -8.38 -6.90
N SER A 227 10.90 -7.13 -7.33
CA SER A 227 11.66 -5.99 -6.83
C SER A 227 11.14 -5.57 -5.44
N PRO A 228 12.02 -5.37 -4.44
CA PRO A 228 11.63 -4.70 -3.21
C PRO A 228 11.43 -3.21 -3.51
N THR A 229 10.23 -2.69 -3.21
CA THR A 229 9.83 -1.29 -3.46
C THR A 229 8.96 -0.74 -2.34
#